data_AF-A0A4U1J8W1-F1
#
_entry.id   AF-A0A4U1J8W1-F1
#
_cell.length_a   1.000
_cell.length_b   1.000
_cell.length_c   1.000
_cell.angle_alpha   90.00
_cell.angle_beta   90.00
_cell.angle_gamma   90.00
#
_symmetry.space_group_name_H-M   'P 1'
#
loop_
_entity.id
_entity.type
_entity.pdbx_description
1 polymer ?
#
loop_
_entity_poly.entity_id
_entity_poly.type
_entity_poly.pdbx_seq_one_letter_code
_entity_poly.pdbx_strand_id
1 'polypeptide(L)'
;MQKDASVQIDLDDATQIFVDSFKKWTDADCGDGKHPRIKVVNLGPVECKAHEYNKKAGNANVILFHDDVWPHAGAGSTLALTTVTYNVDTGEIYDADMELNGANVEFTTGIDNVLYDLPSIATHETGHFLGLSHSADGTATMFADYMPGSTELGSLENDDIEGICAAYPPGDPIPASCDPTPRRGFESQCNPPEITPEDGSCCTTAPGAPRSAGGSALAALALALGLAAKRRAERTRP
;
A
#
# COMPACT_ATOMS: atom_id res chain seq x y z
N MET A 1 1.02 -3.70 7.05
CA MET A 1 0.50 -4.23 8.33
C MET A 1 0.42 -3.10 9.34
N GLN A 2 -0.69 -2.94 10.04
CA GLN A 2 -0.82 -1.98 11.13
C GLN A 2 0.07 -2.43 12.29
N LYS A 3 0.85 -1.50 12.85
CA LYS A 3 1.97 -1.81 13.75
C LYS A 3 1.60 -2.48 15.08
N ASP A 4 0.36 -2.37 15.52
CA ASP A 4 -0.11 -2.97 16.78
C ASP A 4 -0.58 -4.41 16.55
N ALA A 5 -0.74 -4.83 15.28
CA ALA A 5 -1.23 -6.15 14.88
C ALA A 5 -2.52 -6.51 15.64
N SER A 6 -2.60 -7.72 16.21
CA SER A 6 -3.68 -8.13 17.09
C SER A 6 -3.14 -8.46 18.48
N VAL A 7 -3.99 -8.38 19.51
CA VAL A 7 -3.69 -8.97 20.82
C VAL A 7 -3.52 -10.50 20.77
N GLN A 8 -3.98 -11.15 19.69
CA GLN A 8 -3.91 -12.60 19.49
C GLN A 8 -2.62 -13.06 18.79
N ILE A 9 -1.95 -12.18 18.03
CA ILE A 9 -0.77 -12.51 17.23
C ILE A 9 0.18 -11.32 17.14
N ASP A 10 1.47 -11.55 17.35
CA ASP A 10 2.45 -10.47 17.24
C ASP A 10 2.64 -9.99 15.79
N LEU A 11 3.23 -8.80 15.67
CA LEU A 11 3.41 -8.13 14.40
C LEU A 11 4.27 -8.92 13.40
N ASP A 12 5.31 -9.59 13.86
CA ASP A 12 6.26 -10.26 12.97
C ASP A 12 5.61 -11.52 12.39
N ASP A 13 4.94 -12.31 13.24
CA ASP A 13 4.21 -13.50 12.83
C ASP A 13 3.04 -13.14 11.90
N ALA A 14 2.23 -12.14 12.25
CA ALA A 14 1.15 -11.66 11.39
C ALA A 14 1.68 -11.15 10.04
N THR A 15 2.77 -10.38 10.05
CA THR A 15 3.40 -9.90 8.82
C THR A 15 3.88 -11.06 7.95
N GLN A 16 4.51 -12.07 8.55
CA GLN A 16 5.03 -13.22 7.81
C GLN A 16 3.88 -14.04 7.20
N ILE A 17 2.78 -14.26 7.91
CA ILE A 17 1.59 -14.96 7.37
C ILE A 17 1.08 -14.27 6.10
N PHE A 18 0.97 -12.94 6.10
CA PHE A 18 0.50 -12.20 4.94
C PHE A 18 1.51 -12.17 3.80
N VAL A 19 2.80 -12.06 4.11
CA VAL A 19 3.87 -12.19 3.10
C VAL A 19 3.80 -13.55 2.40
N ASP A 20 3.64 -14.63 3.17
CA ASP A 20 3.52 -15.98 2.62
C ASP A 20 2.22 -16.17 1.83
N SER A 21 1.12 -15.56 2.29
CA SER A 21 -0.17 -15.58 1.60
C SER A 21 -0.09 -14.88 0.24
N PHE A 22 0.47 -13.67 0.17
CA PHE A 22 0.73 -13.00 -1.11
C PHE A 22 1.65 -13.80 -2.03
N LYS A 23 2.67 -14.45 -1.46
CA LYS A 23 3.61 -15.26 -2.23
C LYS A 23 2.93 -16.44 -2.92
N LYS A 24 1.92 -17.07 -2.29
CA LYS A 24 1.13 -18.14 -2.94
C LYS A 24 0.53 -17.66 -4.26
N TRP A 25 -0.06 -16.46 -4.26
CA TRP A 25 -0.64 -15.85 -5.46
C TRP A 25 0.40 -15.44 -6.49
N THR A 26 1.49 -14.79 -6.08
CA THR A 26 2.53 -14.34 -7.03
C THR A 26 3.33 -15.50 -7.64
N ASP A 27 3.36 -16.65 -6.97
CA ASP A 27 4.08 -17.84 -7.41
C ASP A 27 3.16 -18.89 -8.06
N ALA A 28 1.88 -18.59 -8.24
CA ALA A 28 0.94 -19.48 -8.92
C ALA A 28 1.50 -19.92 -10.28
N ASP A 29 1.33 -21.19 -10.65
CA ASP A 29 1.83 -21.73 -11.91
C ASP A 29 0.82 -21.45 -13.04
N CYS A 30 1.12 -20.46 -13.86
CA CYS A 30 0.32 -20.13 -15.04
C CYS A 30 0.70 -20.98 -16.28
N GLY A 31 1.45 -22.06 -16.09
CA GLY A 31 1.96 -22.94 -17.13
C GLY A 31 3.35 -22.54 -17.64
N ASP A 32 4.07 -23.53 -18.17
CA ASP A 32 5.42 -23.38 -18.72
C ASP A 32 6.45 -22.76 -17.74
N GLY A 33 6.24 -22.92 -16.42
CA GLY A 33 7.08 -22.31 -15.39
C GLY A 33 6.95 -20.79 -15.33
N LYS A 34 5.83 -20.25 -15.80
CA LYS A 34 5.52 -18.81 -15.76
C LYS A 34 4.56 -18.52 -14.63
N HIS A 35 4.60 -17.28 -14.17
CA HIS A 35 3.85 -16.81 -13.00
C HIS A 35 3.07 -15.53 -13.33
N PRO A 36 2.07 -15.17 -12.50
CA PRO A 36 1.33 -13.92 -12.65
C PRO A 36 2.26 -12.72 -12.74
N ARG A 37 2.00 -11.80 -13.68
CA ARG A 37 2.83 -10.61 -13.88
C ARG A 37 2.46 -9.48 -12.91
N ILE A 38 2.61 -9.74 -11.62
CA ILE A 38 2.41 -8.78 -10.52
C ILE A 38 3.52 -8.93 -9.46
N LYS A 39 3.83 -7.84 -8.76
CA LYS A 39 4.79 -7.83 -7.65
C LYS A 39 4.18 -7.09 -6.47
N VAL A 40 4.16 -7.76 -5.32
CA VAL A 40 3.76 -7.18 -4.05
C VAL A 40 5.01 -6.80 -3.26
N VAL A 41 5.01 -5.62 -2.64
CA VAL A 41 6.13 -5.12 -1.85
C VAL A 41 5.61 -4.69 -0.48
N ASN A 42 6.16 -5.27 0.57
CA ASN A 42 5.92 -4.81 1.94
C ASN A 42 6.75 -3.54 2.20
N LEU A 43 6.08 -2.41 2.40
CA LEU A 43 6.71 -1.12 2.70
C LEU A 43 6.96 -0.89 4.19
N GLY A 44 6.67 -1.90 5.02
CA GLY A 44 6.84 -1.86 6.47
C GLY A 44 5.52 -1.62 7.22
N PRO A 45 5.59 -1.56 8.56
CA PRO A 45 4.44 -1.33 9.39
C PRO A 45 3.93 0.12 9.26
N VAL A 46 2.62 0.29 9.44
CA VAL A 46 1.94 1.59 9.42
C VAL A 46 1.26 1.89 10.75
N GLU A 47 1.09 3.17 11.06
CA GLU A 47 0.39 3.68 12.24
C GLU A 47 -1.13 3.67 12.06
N CYS A 48 -1.60 3.76 10.81
CA CYS A 48 -3.02 3.92 10.49
C CYS A 48 -3.86 2.72 10.96
N LYS A 49 -4.98 3.01 11.64
CA LYS A 49 -5.95 2.06 12.21
C LYS A 49 -7.32 2.12 11.52
N ALA A 50 -7.36 2.53 10.27
CA ALA A 50 -8.57 2.63 9.48
C ALA A 50 -8.29 2.19 8.05
N HIS A 51 -9.32 1.64 7.39
CA HIS A 51 -9.33 1.57 5.93
C HIS A 51 -9.61 2.98 5.39
N GLU A 52 -8.82 3.46 4.43
CA GLU A 52 -9.04 4.76 3.82
C GLU A 52 -8.34 4.91 2.47
N TYR A 53 -9.00 5.62 1.54
CA TYR A 53 -8.38 6.09 0.32
C TYR A 53 -8.44 7.62 0.20
N ASN A 54 -7.29 8.25 0.29
CA ASN A 54 -7.07 9.68 0.17
C ASN A 54 -6.83 10.10 -1.29
N LYS A 55 -7.82 10.79 -1.87
CA LYS A 55 -7.73 11.30 -3.26
C LYS A 55 -6.68 12.40 -3.46
N LYS A 56 -6.27 13.06 -2.38
CA LYS A 56 -5.40 14.26 -2.39
C LYS A 56 -4.23 14.18 -1.41
N ALA A 57 -4.05 13.08 -0.72
CA ALA A 57 -2.97 12.88 0.25
C ALA A 57 -2.37 11.49 0.05
N GLY A 58 -1.29 11.18 0.76
CA GLY A 58 -0.65 9.86 0.71
C GLY A 58 -1.60 8.74 1.16
N ASN A 59 -1.26 7.52 0.77
CA ASN A 59 -2.03 6.33 1.07
C ASN A 59 -1.12 5.20 1.55
N ALA A 60 -1.73 4.19 2.16
CA ALA A 60 -1.14 2.89 2.37
C ALA A 60 -2.23 1.84 2.24
N ASN A 61 -1.92 0.73 1.57
CA ASN A 61 -2.74 -0.46 1.62
C ASN A 61 -2.53 -1.11 3.01
N VAL A 62 -3.50 -0.95 3.91
CA VAL A 62 -3.39 -1.35 5.31
C VAL A 62 -3.93 -2.77 5.50
N ILE A 63 -3.30 -3.51 6.41
CA ILE A 63 -3.84 -4.76 6.96
C ILE A 63 -3.95 -4.50 8.46
N LEU A 64 -5.16 -4.54 9.02
CA LEU A 64 -5.40 -4.23 10.42
C LEU A 64 -6.34 -5.25 11.08
N PHE A 65 -6.25 -5.34 12.40
CA PHE A 65 -7.14 -6.15 13.22
C PHE A 65 -8.05 -5.24 14.05
N HIS A 66 -9.32 -5.58 14.08
CA HIS A 66 -10.31 -4.98 14.96
C HIS A 66 -10.52 -5.88 16.17
N ASP A 67 -9.71 -5.71 17.22
CA ASP A 67 -9.77 -6.56 18.42
C ASP A 67 -10.86 -6.15 19.43
N ASP A 68 -11.22 -4.86 19.45
CA ASP A 68 -12.20 -4.33 20.42
C ASP A 68 -13.64 -4.48 19.91
N VAL A 69 -13.87 -4.10 18.66
CA VAL A 69 -15.19 -4.10 18.03
C VAL A 69 -15.06 -4.21 16.52
N TRP A 70 -15.82 -5.13 15.92
CA TRP A 70 -16.00 -5.15 14.48
C TRP A 70 -16.92 -4.00 14.04
N PRO A 71 -16.45 -3.05 13.22
CA PRO A 71 -17.22 -1.84 12.91
C PRO A 71 -18.34 -2.07 11.88
N HIS A 72 -18.40 -3.24 11.25
CA HIS A 72 -19.34 -3.56 10.18
C HIS A 72 -20.49 -4.44 10.66
N ALA A 73 -21.57 -4.50 9.87
CA ALA A 73 -22.64 -5.46 10.12
C ALA A 73 -22.14 -6.90 9.94
N GLY A 74 -22.78 -7.87 10.61
CA GLY A 74 -22.41 -9.28 10.47
C GLY A 74 -21.22 -9.73 11.34
N ALA A 75 -20.92 -9.01 12.42
CA ALA A 75 -19.78 -9.28 13.32
C ALA A 75 -19.64 -10.75 13.79
N GLY A 76 -20.74 -11.51 13.89
CA GLY A 76 -20.69 -12.93 14.28
C GLY A 76 -20.48 -13.93 13.12
N SER A 77 -20.41 -13.46 11.88
CA SER A 77 -20.31 -14.30 10.67
C SER A 77 -19.26 -13.81 9.67
N THR A 78 -18.58 -12.70 9.95
CA THR A 78 -17.56 -12.11 9.07
C THR A 78 -16.20 -12.29 9.72
N LEU A 79 -15.28 -12.99 9.06
CA LEU A 79 -13.94 -13.26 9.58
C LEU A 79 -12.95 -12.14 9.25
N ALA A 80 -13.08 -11.59 8.05
CA ALA A 80 -12.33 -10.46 7.56
C ALA A 80 -13.12 -9.77 6.44
N LEU A 81 -12.62 -8.62 6.02
CA LEU A 81 -13.16 -7.85 4.90
C LEU A 81 -12.01 -7.18 4.17
N THR A 82 -11.95 -7.38 2.86
CA THR A 82 -11.09 -6.61 1.97
C THR A 82 -11.90 -5.54 1.23
N THR A 83 -11.48 -4.28 1.35
CA THR A 83 -12.08 -3.14 0.64
C THR A 83 -11.15 -2.70 -0.47
N VAL A 84 -11.62 -2.76 -1.71
CA VAL A 84 -10.86 -2.32 -2.89
C VAL A 84 -11.42 -1.00 -3.42
N THR A 85 -10.58 0.02 -3.56
CA THR A 85 -10.89 1.24 -4.28
C THR A 85 -10.31 1.16 -5.68
N TYR A 86 -11.13 1.35 -6.72
CA TYR A 86 -10.71 1.18 -8.11
C TYR A 86 -11.39 2.16 -9.07
N ASN A 87 -10.84 2.25 -10.28
CA ASN A 87 -11.47 2.93 -11.40
C ASN A 87 -12.54 2.05 -12.03
N VAL A 88 -13.80 2.49 -12.02
CA VAL A 88 -14.92 1.70 -12.57
C VAL A 88 -14.90 1.57 -14.10
N ASP A 89 -14.20 2.44 -14.81
CA ASP A 89 -14.09 2.40 -16.28
C ASP A 89 -12.94 1.50 -16.74
N THR A 90 -11.81 1.48 -16.00
CA THR A 90 -10.60 0.75 -16.41
C THR A 90 -10.33 -0.53 -15.60
N GLY A 91 -10.97 -0.69 -14.44
CA GLY A 91 -10.66 -1.76 -13.49
C GLY A 91 -9.36 -1.56 -12.72
N GLU A 92 -8.67 -0.43 -12.88
CA GLU A 92 -7.41 -0.15 -12.17
C GLU A 92 -7.65 0.00 -10.66
N ILE A 93 -7.04 -0.88 -9.87
CA ILE A 93 -7.04 -0.79 -8.41
C ILE A 93 -6.15 0.37 -7.97
N TYR A 94 -6.73 1.28 -7.19
CA TYR A 94 -6.04 2.42 -6.60
C TYR A 94 -5.53 2.13 -5.20
N ASP A 95 -6.25 1.28 -4.47
CA ASP A 95 -6.02 0.99 -3.07
C ASP A 95 -6.78 -0.28 -2.66
N ALA A 96 -6.23 -1.05 -1.73
CA ALA A 96 -6.85 -2.22 -1.16
C ALA A 96 -6.47 -2.36 0.32
N ASP A 97 -7.47 -2.33 1.20
CA ASP A 97 -7.31 -2.46 2.64
C ASP A 97 -7.93 -3.76 3.14
N MET A 98 -7.30 -4.41 4.11
CA MET A 98 -7.78 -5.63 4.77
C MET A 98 -8.05 -5.39 6.25
N GLU A 99 -9.25 -5.75 6.68
CA GLU A 99 -9.71 -5.65 8.06
C GLU A 99 -10.03 -7.05 8.60
N LEU A 100 -9.44 -7.44 9.72
CA LEU A 100 -9.57 -8.77 10.32
C LEU A 100 -10.36 -8.69 11.63
N ASN A 101 -11.32 -9.58 11.83
CA ASN A 101 -12.25 -9.52 12.95
C ASN A 101 -11.70 -10.20 14.22
N GLY A 102 -10.69 -9.60 14.85
CA GLY A 102 -10.16 -10.09 16.13
C GLY A 102 -11.12 -10.00 17.32
N ALA A 103 -12.16 -9.17 17.23
CA ALA A 103 -13.15 -8.96 18.30
C ALA A 103 -14.11 -10.15 18.47
N ASN A 104 -14.36 -10.90 17.39
CA ASN A 104 -15.33 -11.99 17.39
C ASN A 104 -14.77 -13.34 16.91
N VAL A 105 -13.52 -13.36 16.44
CA VAL A 105 -12.86 -14.54 15.90
C VAL A 105 -11.60 -14.84 16.71
N GLU A 106 -11.48 -16.09 17.16
CA GLU A 106 -10.24 -16.61 17.76
C GLU A 106 -9.39 -17.21 16.65
N PHE A 107 -8.34 -16.50 16.25
CA PHE A 107 -7.46 -16.90 15.17
C PHE A 107 -6.50 -18.01 15.61
N THR A 108 -6.36 -19.03 14.76
CA THR A 108 -5.38 -20.11 14.92
C THR A 108 -4.33 -20.04 13.82
N THR A 109 -3.06 -20.24 14.14
CA THR A 109 -1.94 -20.16 13.17
C THR A 109 -1.24 -21.50 12.93
N GLY A 110 -1.56 -22.52 13.72
CA GLY A 110 -1.00 -23.85 13.62
C GLY A 110 -2.04 -24.89 13.22
N ILE A 111 -1.57 -26.09 12.90
CA ILE A 111 -2.41 -27.22 12.45
C ILE A 111 -3.08 -27.98 13.60
N ASP A 112 -2.72 -27.70 14.84
CA ASP A 112 -3.28 -28.34 16.03
C ASP A 112 -4.45 -27.51 16.57
N ASN A 113 -5.62 -28.14 16.74
CA ASN A 113 -6.85 -27.49 17.25
C ASN A 113 -7.29 -26.26 16.44
N VAL A 114 -7.28 -26.38 15.11
CA VAL A 114 -7.74 -25.32 14.20
C VAL A 114 -9.18 -24.92 14.54
N LEU A 115 -9.43 -23.61 14.58
CA LEU A 115 -10.78 -23.02 14.62
C LEU A 115 -10.95 -22.09 13.44
N TYR A 116 -10.23 -20.98 13.43
CA TYR A 116 -10.22 -20.01 12.35
C TYR A 116 -8.77 -19.79 11.90
N ASP A 117 -8.35 -20.58 10.92
CA ASP A 117 -6.98 -20.60 10.42
C ASP A 117 -6.62 -19.27 9.75
N LEU A 118 -5.80 -18.47 10.43
CA LEU A 118 -5.38 -17.15 9.96
C LEU A 118 -4.60 -17.24 8.64
N PRO A 119 -3.70 -18.22 8.40
CA PRO A 119 -3.11 -18.43 7.08
C PRO A 119 -4.14 -18.65 5.96
N SER A 120 -5.20 -19.43 6.19
CA SER A 120 -6.29 -19.63 5.23
C SER A 120 -7.06 -18.35 4.97
N ILE A 121 -7.47 -17.64 6.03
CA ILE A 121 -8.17 -16.35 5.92
C ILE A 121 -7.30 -15.33 5.19
N ALA A 122 -6.02 -15.21 5.55
CA ALA A 122 -5.08 -14.31 4.87
C ALA A 122 -4.90 -14.67 3.39
N THR A 123 -4.87 -15.96 3.04
CA THR A 123 -4.77 -16.39 1.64
C THR A 123 -6.01 -15.97 0.85
N HIS A 124 -7.21 -16.12 1.42
CA HIS A 124 -8.46 -15.64 0.83
C HIS A 124 -8.48 -14.11 0.66
N GLU A 125 -8.22 -13.34 1.71
CA GLU A 125 -8.26 -11.88 1.66
C GLU A 125 -7.19 -11.29 0.73
N THR A 126 -6.00 -11.93 0.65
CA THR A 126 -4.98 -11.51 -0.33
C THR A 126 -5.42 -11.74 -1.78
N GLY A 127 -6.31 -12.70 -2.04
CA GLY A 127 -6.93 -12.85 -3.36
C GLY A 127 -7.85 -11.68 -3.70
N HIS A 128 -8.69 -11.25 -2.75
CA HIS A 128 -9.49 -10.03 -2.89
C HIS A 128 -8.63 -8.78 -3.06
N PHE A 129 -7.54 -8.67 -2.31
CA PHE A 129 -6.58 -7.56 -2.42
C PHE A 129 -6.02 -7.46 -3.85
N LEU A 130 -5.77 -8.60 -4.48
CA LEU A 130 -5.30 -8.70 -5.86
C LEU A 130 -6.43 -8.54 -6.89
N GLY A 131 -7.67 -8.30 -6.45
CA GLY A 131 -8.82 -8.02 -7.31
C GLY A 131 -9.66 -9.23 -7.71
N LEU A 132 -9.47 -10.39 -7.08
CA LEU A 132 -10.30 -11.57 -7.34
C LEU A 132 -11.63 -11.47 -6.58
N SER A 133 -12.70 -11.96 -7.21
CA SER A 133 -14.01 -12.12 -6.57
C SER A 133 -14.12 -13.51 -5.95
N HIS A 134 -15.14 -13.72 -5.13
CA HIS A 134 -15.49 -15.06 -4.68
C HIS A 134 -15.69 -16.02 -5.85
N SER A 135 -15.25 -17.25 -5.65
CA SER A 135 -15.52 -18.39 -6.52
C SER A 135 -16.88 -19.03 -6.19
N ALA A 136 -17.48 -19.66 -7.19
CA ALA A 136 -18.61 -20.58 -7.02
C ALA A 136 -18.18 -22.02 -6.76
N ASP A 137 -16.88 -22.34 -6.92
CA ASP A 137 -16.31 -23.63 -6.58
C ASP A 137 -16.12 -23.72 -5.06
N GLY A 138 -16.75 -24.71 -4.44
CA GLY A 138 -16.71 -24.93 -3.00
C GLY A 138 -15.36 -25.39 -2.46
N THR A 139 -14.41 -25.74 -3.34
CA THR A 139 -13.05 -26.11 -2.94
C THR A 139 -12.03 -24.99 -3.11
N ALA A 140 -12.37 -23.92 -3.85
CA ALA A 140 -11.43 -22.85 -4.14
C ALA A 140 -11.08 -22.04 -2.88
N THR A 141 -9.85 -21.51 -2.84
CA THR A 141 -9.44 -20.53 -1.82
C THR A 141 -10.40 -19.35 -1.80
N MET A 142 -10.86 -18.88 -2.96
CA MET A 142 -11.81 -17.78 -3.07
C MET A 142 -13.26 -18.17 -2.78
N PHE A 143 -13.55 -19.37 -2.27
CA PHE A 143 -14.90 -19.71 -1.85
C PHE A 143 -15.33 -18.86 -0.64
N ALA A 144 -16.57 -18.34 -0.67
CA ALA A 144 -17.04 -17.34 0.29
C ALA A 144 -17.22 -17.87 1.73
N ASP A 145 -17.55 -19.15 1.87
CA ASP A 145 -17.90 -19.72 3.17
C ASP A 145 -16.70 -20.47 3.76
N TYR A 146 -16.28 -20.04 4.96
CA TYR A 146 -15.29 -20.75 5.76
C TYR A 146 -15.96 -21.69 6.76
N MET A 147 -15.46 -22.92 6.86
CA MET A 147 -15.92 -23.88 7.86
C MET A 147 -14.98 -23.89 9.08
N PRO A 148 -15.48 -23.65 10.31
CA PRO A 148 -14.67 -23.75 11.52
C PRO A 148 -13.92 -25.09 11.61
N GLY A 149 -12.62 -25.02 11.89
CA GLY A 149 -11.71 -26.17 11.93
C GLY A 149 -11.13 -26.58 10.57
N SER A 150 -11.41 -25.85 9.49
CA SER A 150 -10.84 -26.09 8.17
C SER A 150 -9.51 -25.35 7.96
N THR A 151 -8.67 -25.89 7.08
CA THR A 151 -7.50 -25.18 6.51
C THR A 151 -7.56 -25.14 4.98
N GLU A 152 -8.72 -25.44 4.40
CA GLU A 152 -8.89 -25.67 2.95
C GLU A 152 -8.70 -24.40 2.12
N LEU A 153 -8.97 -23.21 2.67
CA LEU A 153 -8.71 -21.94 1.96
C LEU A 153 -7.22 -21.52 2.01
N GLY A 154 -6.34 -22.38 2.54
CA GLY A 154 -4.91 -22.14 2.63
C GLY A 154 -4.11 -22.48 1.36
N SER A 155 -4.70 -23.17 0.38
CA SER A 155 -4.03 -23.58 -0.86
C SER A 155 -4.81 -23.15 -2.10
N LEU A 156 -4.09 -22.64 -3.11
CA LEU A 156 -4.71 -22.27 -4.37
C LEU A 156 -5.14 -23.50 -5.15
N GLU A 157 -6.41 -23.53 -5.54
CA GLU A 157 -6.97 -24.54 -6.43
C GLU A 157 -6.98 -24.05 -7.88
N ASN A 158 -7.39 -24.91 -8.81
CA ASN A 158 -7.33 -24.59 -10.25
C ASN A 158 -8.11 -23.32 -10.61
N ASP A 159 -9.29 -23.11 -10.02
CA ASP A 159 -10.09 -21.89 -10.27
C ASP A 159 -9.36 -20.63 -9.80
N ASP A 160 -8.68 -20.69 -8.65
CA ASP A 160 -7.88 -19.59 -8.11
C ASP A 160 -6.68 -19.28 -9.01
N ILE A 161 -5.97 -20.33 -9.47
CA ILE A 161 -4.81 -20.22 -10.37
C ILE A 161 -5.24 -19.64 -11.72
N GLU A 162 -6.29 -20.18 -12.33
CA GLU A 162 -6.84 -19.66 -13.58
C GLU A 162 -7.27 -18.19 -13.44
N GLY A 163 -7.91 -17.85 -12.32
CA GLY A 163 -8.33 -16.48 -11.99
C GLY A 163 -7.16 -15.50 -11.90
N ILE A 164 -6.15 -15.80 -11.09
CA ILE A 164 -4.99 -14.90 -10.93
C ILE A 164 -4.16 -14.79 -12.20
N CYS A 165 -3.99 -15.89 -12.94
CA CYS A 165 -3.26 -15.91 -14.21
C CYS A 165 -4.03 -15.18 -15.32
N ALA A 166 -5.36 -15.19 -15.29
CA ALA A 166 -6.17 -14.39 -16.22
C ALA A 166 -6.13 -12.89 -15.87
N ALA A 167 -6.18 -12.54 -14.58
CA ALA A 167 -6.11 -11.16 -14.11
C ALA A 167 -4.73 -10.53 -14.37
N TYR A 168 -3.66 -11.30 -14.18
CA TYR A 168 -2.28 -10.87 -14.39
C TYR A 168 -1.53 -11.83 -15.32
N PRO A 169 -1.82 -11.82 -16.64
CA PRO A 169 -1.21 -12.74 -17.59
C PRO A 169 0.31 -12.74 -17.52
N PRO A 170 0.96 -13.91 -17.59
CA PRO A 170 2.42 -13.97 -17.59
C PRO A 170 3.02 -13.16 -18.73
N GLY A 171 4.17 -12.57 -18.48
CA GLY A 171 4.90 -11.80 -19.48
C GLY A 171 6.32 -11.51 -19.05
N ASP A 172 6.93 -10.49 -19.66
CA ASP A 172 8.31 -10.11 -19.34
C ASP A 172 8.46 -9.75 -17.85
N PRO A 173 9.61 -10.07 -17.24
CA PRO A 173 9.88 -9.75 -15.84
C PRO A 173 9.59 -8.28 -15.51
N ILE A 174 8.97 -8.06 -14.35
CA ILE A 174 8.73 -6.71 -13.86
C ILE A 174 10.08 -6.02 -13.63
N PRO A 175 10.35 -4.85 -14.25
CA PRO A 175 11.61 -4.14 -14.06
C PRO A 175 11.86 -3.84 -12.58
N ALA A 176 13.13 -3.95 -12.16
CA ALA A 176 13.52 -3.57 -10.80
C ALA A 176 13.27 -2.08 -10.49
N SER A 177 13.08 -1.25 -11.52
CA SER A 177 12.74 0.16 -11.42
C SER A 177 11.25 0.44 -11.22
N CYS A 178 10.40 -0.59 -11.10
CA CYS A 178 8.98 -0.39 -10.78
C CYS A 178 8.85 0.27 -9.40
N ASP A 179 8.14 1.39 -9.33
CA ASP A 179 7.91 2.13 -8.10
C ASP A 179 6.69 1.52 -7.37
N PRO A 180 6.87 0.92 -6.18
CA PRO A 180 5.78 0.34 -5.41
C PRO A 180 5.01 1.39 -4.58
N THR A 181 5.40 2.66 -4.66
CA THR A 181 4.78 3.73 -3.87
C THR A 181 3.28 3.83 -4.20
N PRO A 182 2.38 3.78 -3.20
CA PRO A 182 0.95 3.96 -3.43
C PRO A 182 0.64 5.25 -4.17
N ARG A 183 -0.52 5.26 -4.84
CA ARG A 183 -0.96 6.46 -5.56
C ARG A 183 -1.02 7.64 -4.59
N ARG A 184 -0.44 8.76 -5.00
CA ARG A 184 -0.24 9.99 -4.19
C ARG A 184 0.83 9.89 -3.09
N GLY A 185 1.67 8.87 -3.08
CA GLY A 185 2.74 8.73 -2.09
C GLY A 185 2.36 7.76 -0.98
N PHE A 186 3.38 7.19 -0.35
CA PHE A 186 3.22 6.37 0.84
C PHE A 186 3.01 7.27 2.07
N GLU A 187 2.03 6.93 2.89
CA GLU A 187 1.80 7.54 4.20
C GLU A 187 1.57 6.46 5.25
N SER A 188 2.15 6.60 6.43
CA SER A 188 1.97 5.63 7.52
C SER A 188 0.82 5.98 8.46
N GLN A 189 0.38 7.24 8.53
CA GLN A 189 -0.70 7.71 9.40
C GLN A 189 -2.04 7.79 8.66
N CYS A 190 -3.16 7.65 9.39
CA CYS A 190 -4.47 7.93 8.80
C CYS A 190 -4.70 9.43 8.65
N ASN A 191 -5.55 9.82 7.70
CA ASN A 191 -5.94 11.18 7.38
C ASN A 191 -4.74 12.15 7.34
N PRO A 192 -3.71 11.88 6.51
CA PRO A 192 -2.59 12.78 6.32
C PRO A 192 -3.01 14.15 5.76
N PRO A 193 -2.16 15.17 5.93
CA PRO A 193 -2.39 16.46 5.31
C PRO A 193 -2.49 16.34 3.77
N GLU A 194 -3.40 17.10 3.16
CA GLU A 194 -3.50 17.18 1.70
C GLU A 194 -2.16 17.61 1.10
N ILE A 195 -1.74 16.95 0.02
CA ILE A 195 -0.60 17.36 -0.79
C ILE A 195 -1.02 18.61 -1.55
N THR A 196 -0.66 19.77 -1.01
CA THR A 196 -0.74 21.01 -1.76
C THR A 196 0.27 20.95 -2.89
N PRO A 197 -0.11 21.25 -4.14
CA PRO A 197 0.87 21.51 -5.19
C PRO A 197 1.70 22.72 -4.75
N GLU A 198 2.84 22.48 -4.13
CA GLU A 198 3.79 23.55 -3.87
C GLU A 198 4.36 23.98 -5.23
N ASP A 199 4.32 25.28 -5.52
CA ASP A 199 5.05 25.87 -6.64
C ASP A 199 6.55 25.55 -6.48
N GLY A 200 7.01 24.43 -7.06
CA GLY A 200 8.41 24.18 -7.37
C GLY A 200 9.39 23.94 -6.21
N SER A 201 8.98 23.48 -5.03
CA SER A 201 9.96 23.14 -3.97
C SER A 201 10.46 21.70 -4.09
N CYS A 202 11.51 21.53 -4.89
CA CYS A 202 12.34 20.32 -4.94
C CYS A 202 13.17 20.24 -3.64
N CYS A 203 12.69 19.49 -2.65
CA CYS A 203 13.50 19.14 -1.48
C CYS A 203 14.58 18.12 -1.86
N THR A 204 15.70 18.60 -2.41
CA THR A 204 16.95 17.83 -2.42
C THR A 204 17.62 18.00 -1.05
N THR A 205 17.72 16.93 -0.27
CA THR A 205 18.71 16.88 0.82
C THR A 205 20.10 16.80 0.20
N ALA A 206 20.80 17.93 0.08
CA ALA A 206 22.23 17.93 -0.24
C ALA A 206 23.04 17.59 1.03
N PRO A 207 24.06 16.72 0.96
CA PRO A 207 24.95 16.46 2.08
C PRO A 207 25.78 17.70 2.39
N GLY A 208 26.02 17.93 3.68
CA GLY A 208 26.46 19.20 4.26
C GLY A 208 27.74 19.81 3.67
N ALA A 209 27.74 21.14 3.62
CA ALA A 209 28.96 21.94 3.53
C ALA A 209 29.34 22.43 4.95
N PRO A 210 30.63 22.44 5.32
CA PRO A 210 31.08 22.83 6.65
C PRO A 210 30.90 24.34 6.87
N ARG A 211 30.54 24.68 8.12
CA ARG A 211 30.52 26.06 8.63
C ARG A 211 31.89 26.70 8.47
N SER A 212 32.01 27.73 7.63
CA SER A 212 33.10 28.70 7.74
C SER A 212 32.61 29.95 8.47
N ALA A 213 33.09 30.12 9.69
CA ALA A 213 33.07 31.40 10.39
C ALA A 213 34.02 32.39 9.68
N GLY A 214 33.58 33.64 9.55
CA GLY A 214 34.33 34.77 9.00
C GLY A 214 33.33 35.73 8.40
N GLY A 215 32.96 36.83 9.05
CA GLY A 215 33.86 37.88 9.50
C GLY A 215 33.49 39.12 8.68
N SER A 216 32.89 40.10 9.32
CA SER A 216 32.38 41.34 8.75
C SER A 216 33.33 41.99 7.74
N ALA A 217 32.81 42.33 6.55
CA ALA A 217 33.45 43.28 5.65
C ALA A 217 32.41 44.03 4.79
N LEU A 218 32.08 45.22 5.29
CA LEU A 218 32.05 46.50 4.58
C LEU A 218 31.16 46.67 3.33
N ALA A 219 30.19 47.55 3.54
CA ALA A 219 29.59 48.44 2.56
C ALA A 219 30.61 49.08 1.60
N ALA A 220 30.28 49.06 0.30
CA ALA A 220 30.35 50.19 -0.64
C ALA A 220 30.42 49.67 -2.08
N LEU A 221 29.35 49.84 -2.87
CA LEU A 221 29.43 50.41 -4.22
C LEU A 221 28.03 50.71 -4.81
N ALA A 222 27.26 51.55 -4.13
CA ALA A 222 26.18 52.29 -4.77
C ALA A 222 26.77 53.55 -5.40
N LEU A 223 27.51 53.46 -6.51
CA LEU A 223 27.93 54.64 -7.29
C LEU A 223 28.43 54.29 -8.71
N ALA A 224 27.63 53.64 -9.55
CA ALA A 224 27.99 53.47 -10.97
C ALA A 224 26.82 53.43 -11.97
N LEU A 225 25.59 53.80 -11.59
CA LEU A 225 24.45 53.90 -12.52
C LEU A 225 23.83 55.31 -12.61
N GLY A 226 24.31 56.27 -11.82
CA GLY A 226 23.83 57.67 -11.83
C GLY A 226 24.50 58.60 -12.84
N LEU A 227 25.61 58.21 -13.48
CA LEU A 227 26.37 59.08 -14.38
C LEU A 227 26.21 58.75 -15.87
N ALA A 228 25.49 57.68 -16.22
CA ALA A 228 25.12 57.38 -17.62
C ALA A 228 23.80 58.06 -18.05
N ALA A 229 22.95 58.47 -17.10
CA ALA A 229 21.67 59.13 -17.40
C ALA A 229 21.78 60.65 -17.66
N LYS A 230 22.92 61.29 -17.32
CA LYS A 230 23.09 62.75 -17.49
C LYS A 230 23.75 63.17 -18.82
N ARG A 231 24.19 62.22 -19.67
CA ARG A 231 24.77 62.52 -21.00
C ARG A 231 23.84 62.27 -22.18
N ARG A 232 22.60 61.82 -21.95
CA ARG A 232 21.59 61.59 -23.00
C ARG A 232 20.49 62.66 -23.09
N ALA A 233 20.49 63.66 -22.19
CA ALA A 233 19.47 64.72 -22.14
C ALA A 233 19.86 66.05 -22.81
N GLU A 234 21.09 66.19 -23.32
CA GLU A 234 21.56 67.44 -23.96
C GLU A 234 21.73 67.35 -25.49
N ARG A 235 21.22 66.30 -26.15
CA ARG A 235 21.30 66.16 -27.62
C ARG A 235 19.97 66.09 -28.37
N THR A 236 18.87 66.43 -27.73
CA THR A 236 17.57 66.52 -28.39
C THR A 236 16.75 67.69 -27.85
N ARG A 237 17.00 68.88 -28.39
CA ARG A 237 15.99 69.90 -28.65
C ARG A 237 16.43 70.71 -29.88
N PRO A 238 15.48 71.10 -30.75
CA PRO A 238 15.72 71.52 -32.13
C PRO A 238 16.47 72.85 -32.26
#